data_AF-A0A7X8ABY9-F1
#
_entry.id   AF-A0A7X8ABY9-F1
#
_cell.length_a   1.000
_cell.length_b   1.000
_cell.length_c   1.000
_cell.angle_alpha   90.00
_cell.angle_beta   90.00
_cell.angle_gamma   90.00
#
_symmetry.space_group_name_H-M   'P 1'
#
loop_
_entity.id
_entity.type
_entity.pdbx_description
1 polymer ?
#
loop_
_entity_poly.entity_id
_entity_poly.type
_entity_poly.pdbx_seq_one_letter_code
_entity_poly.pdbx_strand_id
1 'polypeptide(L)'
;MNFKILPFRQAIHIPLVIVGKVKIRDLSGQIDFQCPIRFGLLLIGKDVDNMPISFLPTQILIQGTLIIEGACIINQSANVIVWTHGILKLGEGILICSGVTVKAVNFVAIGKYSMISSGSFIMDSNIHCIRDTETGETYNPTSKIQIGSYCWLSMYATVLGGEDYQTAV
;
A
#
# COMPACT_ATOMS: atom_id res chain seq x y z
N MET A 1 -7.27 -16.00 -2.15
CA MET A 1 -7.14 -14.78 -1.33
C MET A 1 -8.44 -14.48 -0.56
N ASN A 2 -9.59 -14.28 -1.23
CA ASN A 2 -10.88 -13.98 -0.57
C ASN A 2 -11.17 -14.84 0.68
N PHE A 3 -11.34 -16.15 0.52
CA PHE A 3 -11.66 -17.06 1.64
C PHE A 3 -10.53 -17.26 2.67
N LYS A 4 -9.32 -16.77 2.40
CA LYS A 4 -8.17 -16.90 3.32
C LYS A 4 -8.11 -15.73 4.31
N ILE A 5 -8.42 -14.52 3.86
CA ILE A 5 -8.22 -13.29 4.64
C ILE A 5 -9.54 -12.60 5.04
N LEU A 6 -10.67 -12.94 4.40
CA LEU A 6 -11.95 -12.31 4.66
C LEU A 6 -12.91 -13.26 5.38
N PRO A 7 -13.83 -12.74 6.22
CA PRO A 7 -14.98 -13.50 6.71
C PRO A 7 -15.80 -14.08 5.56
N PHE A 8 -16.37 -15.28 5.75
CA PHE A 8 -17.12 -16.01 4.73
C PHE A 8 -18.18 -15.14 4.02
N ARG A 9 -18.96 -14.36 4.78
CA ARG A 9 -20.01 -13.48 4.25
C ARG A 9 -19.49 -12.41 3.30
N GLN A 10 -18.25 -11.97 3.44
CA GLN A 10 -17.63 -11.03 2.51
C GLN A 10 -16.99 -11.79 1.34
N ALA A 11 -16.32 -12.91 1.62
CA ALA A 11 -15.56 -13.68 0.64
C ALA A 11 -16.43 -14.20 -0.53
N ILE A 12 -17.70 -14.55 -0.29
CA ILE A 12 -18.63 -15.03 -1.33
C ILE A 12 -18.92 -14.01 -2.43
N HIS A 13 -18.73 -12.71 -2.15
CA HIS A 13 -18.91 -11.65 -3.15
C HIS A 13 -17.67 -11.46 -4.03
N ILE A 14 -16.57 -12.15 -3.73
CA ILE A 14 -15.29 -12.09 -4.46
C ILE A 14 -14.83 -10.62 -4.65
N PRO A 15 -14.65 -9.85 -3.55
CA PRO A 15 -14.19 -8.47 -3.66
C PRO A 15 -12.73 -8.37 -4.13
N LEU A 16 -11.90 -9.39 -3.90
CA LEU A 16 -10.51 -9.44 -4.34
C LEU A 16 -10.41 -10.22 -5.66
N VAL A 17 -10.07 -9.55 -6.76
CA VAL A 17 -9.91 -10.17 -8.08
C VAL A 17 -8.44 -10.14 -8.47
N ILE A 18 -7.88 -11.32 -8.77
CA ILE A 18 -6.48 -11.48 -9.13
C ILE A 18 -6.40 -11.79 -10.63
N VAL A 19 -5.58 -11.02 -11.35
CA VAL A 19 -5.35 -11.16 -12.78
C VAL A 19 -3.84 -11.22 -13.02
N GLY A 20 -3.41 -12.05 -13.98
CA GLY A 20 -2.00 -12.13 -14.37
C GLY A 20 -1.10 -12.78 -13.31
N LYS A 21 0.18 -12.39 -13.31
CA LYS A 21 1.21 -12.96 -12.44
C LYS A 21 1.24 -12.21 -11.10
N VAL A 22 0.66 -12.81 -10.07
CA VAL A 22 0.66 -12.25 -8.70
C VAL A 22 1.28 -13.25 -7.73
N LYS A 23 2.24 -12.79 -6.93
CA LYS A 23 2.85 -13.57 -5.85
C LYS A 23 2.36 -13.01 -4.51
N ILE A 24 1.57 -13.82 -3.83
CA ILE A 24 1.12 -13.56 -2.48
C ILE A 24 2.23 -14.05 -1.54
N ARG A 25 2.91 -13.11 -0.88
CA ARG A 25 4.03 -13.39 0.03
C ARG A 25 3.57 -13.67 1.46
N ASP A 26 2.62 -12.88 1.95
CA ASP A 26 2.06 -13.01 3.31
C ASP A 26 0.63 -12.46 3.34
N LEU A 27 -0.23 -13.09 4.13
CA LEU A 27 -1.62 -12.71 4.39
C LEU A 27 -2.00 -13.00 5.86
N SER A 28 -1.05 -12.88 6.78
CA SER A 28 -1.26 -13.04 8.23
C SER A 28 -1.98 -11.84 8.87
N GLY A 29 -1.98 -10.70 8.18
CA GLY A 29 -2.74 -9.51 8.57
C GLY A 29 -4.19 -9.55 8.11
N GLN A 30 -4.77 -8.37 7.92
CA GLN A 30 -6.19 -8.21 7.61
C GLN A 30 -6.45 -7.17 6.51
N ILE A 31 -7.57 -7.35 5.82
CA ILE A 31 -8.12 -6.37 4.88
C ILE A 31 -9.45 -5.89 5.45
N ASP A 32 -9.57 -4.59 5.68
CA ASP A 32 -10.78 -3.93 6.16
C ASP A 32 -11.44 -3.15 5.01
N PHE A 33 -12.65 -3.55 4.63
CA PHE A 33 -13.45 -2.84 3.63
C PHE A 33 -14.36 -1.83 4.32
N GLN A 34 -14.03 -0.55 4.21
CA GLN A 34 -14.84 0.57 4.68
C GLN A 34 -15.80 1.05 3.59
N CYS A 35 -16.40 0.09 2.88
CA CYS A 35 -17.36 0.33 1.81
C CYS A 35 -18.27 -0.90 1.62
N PRO A 36 -19.42 -0.77 0.93
CA PRO A 36 -20.28 -1.91 0.64
C PRO A 36 -19.55 -2.98 -0.18
N ILE A 37 -19.49 -4.19 0.37
CA ILE A 37 -18.86 -5.35 -0.26
C ILE A 37 -19.56 -5.69 -1.56
N ARG A 38 -18.78 -5.77 -2.64
CA ARG A 38 -19.22 -6.21 -3.97
C ARG A 38 -18.07 -6.84 -4.73
N PHE A 39 -18.39 -7.47 -5.85
CA PHE A 39 -17.39 -8.05 -6.75
C PHE A 39 -16.36 -7.03 -7.21
N GLY A 40 -15.08 -7.41 -7.21
CA GLY A 40 -14.02 -6.63 -7.85
C GLY A 40 -13.66 -5.30 -7.20
N LEU A 41 -13.86 -5.16 -5.89
CA LEU A 41 -13.43 -3.97 -5.15
C LEU A 41 -11.91 -3.74 -5.20
N LEU A 42 -11.10 -4.80 -5.13
CA LEU A 42 -9.66 -4.70 -5.27
C LEU A 42 -9.21 -5.61 -6.41
N LEU A 43 -8.81 -4.99 -7.51
CA LEU A 43 -8.27 -5.68 -8.68
C LEU A 43 -6.74 -5.67 -8.61
N ILE A 44 -6.11 -6.84 -8.68
CA ILE A 44 -4.67 -7.00 -8.46
C ILE A 44 -4.03 -7.67 -9.66
N GLY A 45 -2.98 -7.06 -10.21
CA GLY A 45 -2.13 -7.61 -11.27
C GLY A 45 -2.67 -7.43 -12.69
N LYS A 46 -3.79 -6.74 -12.89
CA LYS A 46 -4.30 -6.41 -14.23
C LYS A 46 -3.47 -5.29 -14.85
N ASP A 47 -2.96 -5.51 -16.05
CA ASP A 47 -2.39 -4.45 -16.89
C ASP A 47 -3.48 -3.48 -17.34
N VAL A 48 -3.39 -2.23 -16.87
CA VAL A 48 -4.31 -1.14 -17.25
C VAL A 48 -3.59 0.12 -17.74
N ASP A 49 -2.25 0.16 -17.67
CA ASP A 49 -1.46 1.31 -18.10
C ASP A 49 -0.54 1.00 -19.30
N ASN A 50 -0.40 -0.27 -19.68
CA ASN A 50 0.49 -0.74 -20.75
C ASN A 50 1.93 -0.22 -20.62
N MET A 51 2.37 0.04 -19.38
CA MET A 51 3.66 0.66 -19.13
C MET A 51 4.75 -0.41 -18.94
N PRO A 52 5.79 -0.47 -19.80
CA PRO A 52 6.79 -1.53 -19.79
C PRO A 52 7.91 -1.31 -18.75
N ILE A 53 7.56 -0.90 -17.52
CA ILE A 53 8.56 -0.66 -16.45
C ILE A 53 9.13 -1.96 -15.88
N SER A 54 8.28 -2.98 -15.70
CA SER A 54 8.68 -4.24 -15.11
C SER A 54 7.70 -5.34 -15.48
N PHE A 55 8.24 -6.53 -15.73
CA PHE A 55 7.49 -7.77 -16.03
C PHE A 55 7.53 -8.77 -14.87
N LEU A 56 8.03 -8.35 -13.70
CA LEU A 56 8.02 -9.18 -12.49
C LEU A 56 6.58 -9.36 -11.99
N PRO A 57 6.27 -10.46 -11.28
CA PRO A 57 4.94 -10.65 -10.69
C PRO A 57 4.63 -9.56 -9.67
N THR A 58 3.38 -9.06 -9.65
CA THR A 58 2.88 -8.19 -8.58
C THR A 58 3.07 -8.89 -7.23
N GLN A 59 3.61 -8.20 -6.22
CA GLN A 59 3.83 -8.78 -4.90
C GLN A 59 2.84 -8.20 -3.90
N ILE A 60 2.16 -9.09 -3.15
CA ILE A 60 1.27 -8.69 -2.06
C ILE A 60 1.79 -9.29 -0.76
N LEU A 61 2.06 -8.44 0.22
CA LEU A 61 2.44 -8.81 1.58
C LEU A 61 1.58 -8.01 2.55
N ILE A 62 0.70 -8.69 3.28
CA ILE A 62 -0.19 -8.07 4.26
C ILE A 62 -0.01 -8.78 5.59
N GLN A 63 0.76 -8.16 6.49
CA GLN A 63 0.96 -8.56 7.89
C GLN A 63 0.21 -7.63 8.85
N GLY A 64 0.06 -6.35 8.49
CA GLY A 64 -0.75 -5.37 9.22
C GLY A 64 -2.15 -5.22 8.65
N THR A 65 -2.63 -3.99 8.53
CA THR A 65 -4.00 -3.67 8.07
C THR A 65 -4.00 -2.94 6.74
N LEU A 66 -4.67 -3.51 5.73
CA LEU A 66 -5.00 -2.84 4.48
C LEU A 66 -6.46 -2.37 4.52
N ILE A 67 -6.68 -1.05 4.55
CA ILE A 67 -8.01 -0.44 4.55
C ILE A 67 -8.37 -0.03 3.12
N ILE A 68 -9.55 -0.45 2.66
CA ILE A 68 -10.09 -0.16 1.33
C ILE A 68 -11.41 0.59 1.46
N GLU A 69 -11.43 1.86 1.07
CA GLU A 69 -12.64 2.72 1.14
C GLU A 69 -13.48 2.67 -0.15
N GLY A 70 -13.04 1.98 -1.19
CA GLY A 70 -13.77 1.87 -2.45
C GLY A 70 -13.05 1.02 -3.48
N ALA A 71 -13.45 1.14 -4.74
CA ALA A 71 -12.84 0.35 -5.82
C ALA A 71 -11.39 0.81 -6.07
N CYS A 72 -10.45 -0.11 -6.11
CA CYS A 72 -9.02 0.15 -6.28
C CYS A 72 -8.41 -0.83 -7.29
N ILE A 73 -7.40 -0.34 -8.02
CA ILE A 73 -6.61 -1.16 -8.94
C ILE A 73 -5.14 -1.11 -8.52
N ILE A 74 -4.58 -2.30 -8.29
CA ILE A 74 -3.14 -2.54 -8.16
C ILE A 74 -2.69 -3.18 -9.47
N ASN A 75 -1.92 -2.44 -10.25
CA ASN A 75 -1.49 -2.86 -11.58
C ASN A 75 -0.44 -4.00 -11.51
N GLN A 76 -0.09 -4.56 -12.66
CA GLN A 76 0.97 -5.55 -12.79
C GLN A 76 2.30 -5.03 -12.24
N SER A 77 3.18 -5.93 -11.81
CA SER A 77 4.51 -5.64 -11.25
C SER A 77 4.59 -4.68 -10.05
N ALA A 78 3.46 -4.16 -9.56
CA ALA A 78 3.42 -3.36 -8.34
C ALA A 78 3.68 -4.21 -7.08
N ASN A 79 4.16 -3.57 -6.02
CA ASN A 79 4.45 -4.17 -4.73
C ASN A 79 3.65 -3.44 -3.65
N VAL A 80 2.73 -4.14 -3.00
CA VAL A 80 1.97 -3.62 -1.86
C VAL A 80 2.37 -4.40 -0.62
N ILE A 81 3.00 -3.69 0.31
CA ILE A 81 3.63 -4.27 1.50
C ILE A 81 3.09 -3.54 2.72
N VAL A 82 2.46 -4.27 3.63
CA VAL A 82 1.97 -3.75 4.90
C VAL A 82 2.56 -4.61 6.01
N TRP A 83 3.50 -4.07 6.78
CA TRP A 83 4.12 -4.79 7.90
C TRP A 83 3.20 -4.90 9.11
N THR A 84 3.56 -5.75 10.08
CA THR A 84 2.73 -6.19 11.21
C THR A 84 1.97 -5.06 11.94
N HIS A 85 2.58 -3.89 12.11
CA HIS A 85 1.95 -2.73 12.77
C HIS A 85 1.57 -1.62 11.79
N GLY A 86 1.83 -1.83 10.51
CA GLY A 86 1.55 -0.87 9.45
C GLY A 86 0.07 -0.83 9.09
N ILE A 87 -0.39 0.37 8.74
CA ILE A 87 -1.68 0.61 8.13
C ILE A 87 -1.48 1.22 6.76
N LEU A 88 -1.99 0.56 5.72
CA LEU A 88 -2.13 1.16 4.40
C LEU A 88 -3.60 1.44 4.14
N LYS A 89 -3.94 2.70 3.93
CA LYS A 89 -5.31 3.13 3.62
C LYS A 89 -5.40 3.63 2.19
N LEU A 90 -6.29 3.01 1.41
CA LEU A 90 -6.58 3.37 0.02
C LEU A 90 -8.00 3.90 -0.09
N GLY A 91 -8.13 5.14 -0.59
CA GLY A 91 -9.40 5.77 -0.90
C GLY A 91 -10.19 5.04 -2.00
N GLU A 92 -11.36 5.56 -2.35
CA GLU A 92 -12.07 5.11 -3.56
C GLU A 92 -11.35 5.56 -4.83
N GLY A 93 -11.31 4.72 -5.86
CA GLY A 93 -10.82 5.10 -7.19
C GLY A 93 -9.30 5.17 -7.27
N ILE A 94 -8.57 4.49 -6.39
CA ILE A 94 -7.11 4.46 -6.43
C ILE A 94 -6.60 3.64 -7.61
N LEU A 95 -5.61 4.19 -8.30
CA LEU A 95 -4.79 3.46 -9.27
C LEU A 95 -3.33 3.46 -8.83
N ILE A 96 -2.82 2.28 -8.44
CA ILE A 96 -1.40 2.02 -8.24
C ILE A 96 -0.86 1.44 -9.55
N CYS A 97 -0.09 2.22 -10.30
CA CYS A 97 0.42 1.85 -11.62
C CYS A 97 1.56 0.81 -11.58
N SER A 98 1.99 0.39 -12.78
CA SER A 98 2.97 -0.69 -12.95
C SER A 98 4.30 -0.41 -12.25
N GLY A 99 4.87 -1.41 -11.59
CA GLY A 99 6.18 -1.28 -10.93
C GLY A 99 6.23 -0.36 -9.70
N VAL A 100 5.10 0.20 -9.25
CA VAL A 100 5.06 1.02 -8.02
C VAL A 100 5.32 0.14 -6.80
N THR A 101 6.05 0.67 -5.82
CA THR A 101 6.16 0.07 -4.50
C THR A 101 5.54 0.97 -3.45
N VAL A 102 4.54 0.45 -2.74
CA VAL A 102 3.97 1.09 -1.54
C VAL A 102 4.24 0.19 -0.36
N LYS A 103 5.00 0.69 0.61
CA LYS A 103 5.34 -0.01 1.84
C LYS A 103 4.90 0.80 3.06
N ALA A 104 3.92 0.28 3.78
CA ALA A 104 3.47 0.82 5.06
C ALA A 104 4.08 0.05 6.22
N VAL A 105 4.94 0.72 6.98
CA VAL A 105 5.58 0.24 8.21
C VAL A 105 4.81 0.71 9.44
N ASN A 106 4.28 1.93 9.41
CA ASN A 106 3.48 2.57 10.46
C ASN A 106 2.11 3.03 9.89
N PHE A 107 2.06 4.09 9.08
CA PHE A 107 0.86 4.61 8.47
C PHE A 107 1.11 5.29 7.12
N VAL A 108 0.47 4.77 6.07
CA VAL A 108 0.38 5.39 4.74
C VAL A 108 -1.09 5.52 4.34
N ALA A 109 -1.54 6.70 3.96
CA ALA A 109 -2.88 6.92 3.41
C ALA A 109 -2.82 7.61 2.04
N ILE A 110 -3.63 7.13 1.10
CA ILE A 110 -3.79 7.71 -0.24
C ILE A 110 -5.28 8.06 -0.43
N GLY A 111 -5.57 9.35 -0.61
CA GLY A 111 -6.92 9.87 -0.76
C GLY A 111 -7.59 9.51 -2.09
N LYS A 112 -8.90 9.74 -2.18
CA LYS A 112 -9.76 9.25 -3.27
C LYS A 112 -9.33 9.77 -4.64
N TYR A 113 -9.58 8.97 -5.67
CA TYR A 113 -9.34 9.29 -7.08
C TYR A 113 -7.90 9.75 -7.35
N SER A 114 -6.96 9.19 -6.61
CA SER A 114 -5.53 9.46 -6.77
C SER A 114 -4.84 8.35 -7.55
N MET A 115 -3.84 8.75 -8.33
CA MET A 115 -3.02 7.84 -9.13
C MET A 115 -1.56 7.96 -8.73
N ILE A 116 -0.93 6.81 -8.47
CA ILE A 116 0.50 6.71 -8.22
C ILE A 116 1.14 6.14 -9.49
N SER A 117 1.82 6.99 -10.26
CA SER A 117 2.35 6.57 -11.55
C SER A 117 3.53 5.61 -11.46
N SER A 118 3.73 4.90 -12.56
CA SER A 118 4.57 3.75 -12.68
C SER A 118 6.01 4.01 -12.19
N GLY A 119 6.59 3.02 -11.50
CA GLY A 119 7.96 3.09 -10.96
C GLY A 119 8.15 3.93 -9.69
N SER A 120 7.10 4.52 -9.14
CA SER A 120 7.19 5.32 -7.90
C SER A 120 7.42 4.46 -6.65
N PHE A 121 8.01 5.06 -5.62
CA PHE A 121 8.32 4.43 -4.34
C PHE A 121 7.74 5.25 -3.17
N ILE A 122 6.93 4.60 -2.32
CA ILE A 122 6.34 5.21 -1.12
C ILE A 122 6.68 4.35 0.09
N MET A 123 7.34 4.93 1.09
CA MET A 123 7.66 4.25 2.35
C MET A 123 7.72 5.24 3.51
N ASP A 124 6.92 5.01 4.54
CA ASP A 124 6.77 5.85 5.74
C ASP A 124 7.83 5.59 6.81
N SER A 125 8.95 4.98 6.42
CA SER A 125 10.02 4.63 7.34
C SER A 125 11.39 4.53 6.68
N ASN A 126 12.43 4.93 7.42
CA ASN A 126 13.83 4.70 7.08
C ASN A 126 14.31 3.27 7.43
N ILE A 127 13.48 2.45 8.08
CA ILE A 127 13.72 1.07 8.55
C ILE A 127 14.78 0.96 9.64
N HIS A 128 15.91 1.64 9.48
CA HIS A 128 17.03 1.65 10.41
C HIS A 128 16.92 2.85 11.35
N CYS A 129 17.18 2.61 12.64
CA CYS A 129 17.24 3.67 13.63
C CYS A 129 18.55 4.45 13.46
N ILE A 130 18.47 5.77 13.50
CA ILE A 130 19.62 6.67 13.53
C ILE A 130 19.81 7.13 14.97
N ARG A 131 21.06 7.20 15.44
CA ARG A 131 21.39 7.65 16.78
C ARG A 131 22.29 8.88 16.69
N ASP A 132 21.94 9.91 17.44
CA ASP A 132 22.77 11.08 17.64
C ASP A 132 24.00 10.69 18.49
N THR A 133 25.20 10.97 17.99
CA THR A 133 26.44 10.61 18.68
C THR A 133 26.82 11.58 19.79
N GLU A 134 26.27 12.81 19.79
CA GLU A 134 26.52 13.83 20.80
C GLU A 134 25.53 13.71 21.96
N THR A 135 24.23 13.57 21.66
CA THR A 135 23.17 13.48 22.69
C THR A 135 22.87 12.05 23.12
N GLY A 136 23.17 11.07 22.26
CA GLY A 136 22.85 9.66 22.47
C GLY A 136 21.39 9.30 22.15
N GLU A 137 20.57 10.26 21.69
CA GLU A 137 19.16 10.06 21.35
C GLU A 137 19.00 9.21 20.09
N THR A 138 17.94 8.40 20.04
CA THR A 138 17.60 7.59 18.86
C THR A 138 16.34 8.12 18.21
N TYR A 139 16.42 8.42 16.92
CA TYR A 139 15.32 8.98 16.15
C TYR A 139 14.30 7.89 15.81
N ASN A 140 13.00 8.21 15.88
CA ASN A 140 11.94 7.32 15.42
C ASN A 140 12.07 7.16 13.90
N PRO A 141 12.31 5.94 13.38
CA PRO A 141 12.54 5.73 11.95
C PRO A 141 11.25 5.77 11.14
N THR A 142 10.11 6.16 11.71
CA THR A 142 8.80 6.20 11.04
C THR A 142 8.17 7.57 11.15
N SER A 143 7.50 8.03 10.10
CA SER A 143 6.62 9.20 10.13
C SER A 143 5.43 8.99 9.20
N LYS A 144 4.26 9.51 9.55
CA LYS A 144 3.02 9.23 8.78
C LYS A 144 3.11 9.85 7.38
N ILE A 145 2.68 9.11 6.35
CA ILE A 145 2.50 9.65 4.99
C ILE A 145 1.01 9.79 4.69
N GLN A 146 0.61 10.97 4.22
CA GLN A 146 -0.74 11.24 3.74
C GLN A 146 -0.72 11.94 2.38
N ILE A 147 -1.12 11.22 1.34
CA ILE A 147 -1.38 11.77 0.00
C ILE A 147 -2.86 12.15 -0.07
N GLY A 148 -3.14 13.37 -0.52
CA GLY A 148 -4.49 13.91 -0.64
C GLY A 148 -5.39 13.16 -1.63
N SER A 149 -6.62 13.64 -1.77
CA SER A 149 -7.54 13.17 -2.82
C SER A 149 -7.28 13.94 -4.12
N TYR A 150 -7.59 13.32 -5.26
CA TYR A 150 -7.40 13.87 -6.61
C TYR A 150 -5.93 14.23 -6.90
N CYS A 151 -5.00 13.47 -6.32
CA CYS A 151 -3.57 13.65 -6.53
C CYS A 151 -3.07 12.75 -7.65
N TRP A 152 -2.13 13.25 -8.43
CA TRP A 152 -1.36 12.46 -9.37
C TRP A 152 0.12 12.57 -9.01
N LEU A 153 0.72 11.48 -8.53
CA LEU A 153 2.17 11.38 -8.38
C LEU A 153 2.78 11.00 -9.72
N SER A 154 3.70 11.83 -10.22
CA SER A 154 4.42 11.59 -11.47
C SER A 154 5.23 10.28 -11.42
N MET A 155 5.57 9.75 -12.60
CA MET A 155 6.39 8.55 -12.69
C MET A 155 7.72 8.73 -11.94
N TYR A 156 8.20 7.63 -11.33
CA TYR A 156 9.44 7.60 -10.56
C TYR A 156 9.51 8.61 -9.40
N ALA A 157 8.36 9.04 -8.86
CA ALA A 157 8.33 9.84 -7.65
C ALA A 157 8.71 8.99 -6.43
N THR A 158 9.42 9.60 -5.49
CA THR A 158 9.78 8.99 -4.21
C THR A 158 9.18 9.81 -3.08
N VAL A 159 8.39 9.16 -2.21
CA VAL A 159 7.84 9.75 -0.99
C VAL A 159 8.34 8.94 0.19
N LEU A 160 9.18 9.56 1.01
CA LEU A 160 9.79 8.93 2.19
C LEU A 160 9.33 9.65 3.46
N GLY A 161 9.04 8.87 4.49
CA GLY A 161 8.90 9.31 5.88
C GLY A 161 9.99 8.70 6.75
N GLY A 162 10.23 9.24 7.94
CA GLY A 162 11.21 8.71 8.88
C GLY A 162 11.99 9.70 9.74
N GLU A 163 11.55 10.95 9.86
CA GLU A 163 12.18 11.98 10.71
C GLU A 163 11.11 12.86 11.37
N ASP A 164 10.44 12.34 12.42
CA ASP A 164 9.60 13.17 13.30
C ASP A 164 10.33 13.43 14.62
N TYR A 165 10.52 14.71 14.97
CA TYR A 165 10.97 15.14 16.28
C TYR A 165 9.89 14.80 17.31
N GLN A 166 10.06 13.70 18.06
CA GLN A 166 9.38 13.59 19.34
C GLN A 166 10.18 14.39 20.37
N THR A 167 9.87 15.68 20.53
CA THR A 167 10.15 16.34 21.80
C THR A 167 9.34 15.62 22.87
N ALA A 168 10.00 14.85 23.72
CA ALA A 168 9.41 14.39 24.96
C ALA A 168 8.96 15.63 25.75
N VAL A 169 7.65 15.75 25.98
CA VAL A 169 7.06 16.64 26.99
C VAL A 169 6.19 15.79 27.89
#